data_AF-A0A1J5SS97-F1
#
_entry.id   AF-A0A1J5SS97-F1
#
_cell.length_a   1.000
_cell.length_b   1.000
_cell.length_c   1.000
_cell.angle_alpha   90.00
_cell.angle_beta   90.00
_cell.angle_gamma   90.00
#
_symmetry.space_group_name_H-M   'P 1'
#
loop_
_entity.id
_entity.type
_entity.pdbx_description
1 polymer ?
#
loop_
_entity_poly.entity_id
_entity_poly.type
_entity_poly.pdbx_seq_one_letter_code
_entity_poly.pdbx_strand_id
1 'polypeptide(L)'
;MNWKRDKKDDWFGQDWNLDDLFGSLDAEFRRMRKTMDEMMRDAAEGNMPEADGKSPFVWGFSMRTGPDGRPQFEEFGNTSHNLFGPADQKATVETGSREPLTDTNETEEEIAITVELPGVSKADIDIDASELEVIIKVETDARNYYKRLPLRSKVIPDSAKATYTNGILDLVLKKQESEKPQGTRVKVD
;
A
#
# COMPACT_ATOMS: atom_id res chain seq x y z
N MET A 1 33.10 -20.13 -29.26
CA MET A 1 31.80 -20.72 -28.87
C MET A 1 30.80 -19.59 -28.75
N ASN A 2 29.73 -19.67 -29.54
CA ASN A 2 28.77 -18.59 -29.77
C ASN A 2 27.56 -18.82 -28.85
N TRP A 3 27.41 -18.05 -27.77
CA TRP A 3 26.23 -18.12 -26.90
C TRP A 3 25.14 -17.20 -27.45
N LYS A 4 24.21 -17.79 -28.20
CA LYS A 4 22.93 -17.15 -28.51
C LYS A 4 22.14 -17.05 -27.20
N ARG A 5 21.85 -15.82 -26.75
CA ARG A 5 20.83 -15.54 -25.73
C ARG A 5 19.49 -16.03 -26.28
N ASP A 6 18.91 -17.02 -25.62
CA ASP A 6 17.55 -17.48 -25.90
C ASP A 6 16.57 -16.42 -25.33
N LYS A 7 15.82 -15.75 -26.22
CA LYS A 7 14.73 -14.83 -25.87
C LYS A 7 13.47 -15.65 -25.60
N LYS A 8 13.50 -16.43 -24.54
CA LYS A 8 12.34 -17.16 -24.04
C LYS A 8 12.43 -17.11 -22.53
N ASP A 9 11.85 -16.05 -21.98
CA ASP A 9 11.15 -16.05 -20.69
C ASP A 9 10.49 -14.66 -20.52
N ASP A 10 9.79 -14.19 -21.56
CA ASP A 10 8.88 -13.04 -21.46
C ASP A 10 7.55 -13.53 -20.87
N TRP A 11 7.61 -13.99 -19.61
CA TRP A 11 6.45 -14.43 -18.82
C TRP A 11 5.39 -13.34 -18.62
N PHE A 12 5.77 -12.08 -18.89
CA PHE A 12 4.91 -10.89 -18.76
C PHE A 12 4.26 -10.44 -20.07
N GLY A 13 4.68 -10.94 -21.24
CA GLY A 13 4.30 -10.33 -22.52
C GLY A 13 3.07 -10.92 -23.22
N GLN A 14 2.57 -12.08 -22.79
CA GLN A 14 1.72 -12.89 -23.68
C GLN A 14 0.22 -12.96 -23.31
N ASP A 15 -0.15 -12.78 -22.04
CA ASP A 15 -1.56 -12.94 -21.58
C ASP A 15 -2.24 -11.63 -21.18
N TRP A 16 -1.50 -10.53 -21.11
CA TRP A 16 -2.01 -9.23 -20.72
C TRP A 16 -1.73 -8.29 -21.89
N ASN A 17 -2.76 -7.63 -22.42
CA ASN A 17 -2.60 -6.65 -23.50
C ASN A 17 -2.02 -5.36 -22.89
N LEU A 18 -0.75 -5.45 -22.44
CA LEU A 18 -0.09 -4.44 -21.64
C LEU A 18 0.02 -3.13 -22.45
N ASP A 19 0.44 -3.19 -23.72
CA ASP A 19 0.79 -2.00 -24.51
C ASP A 19 -0.28 -0.88 -24.54
N ASP A 20 -1.57 -1.21 -24.53
CA ASP A 20 -2.66 -0.21 -24.49
C ASP A 20 -2.89 0.37 -23.08
N LEU A 21 -2.52 -0.35 -22.02
CA LEU A 21 -2.65 0.08 -20.63
C LEU A 21 -1.47 0.99 -20.18
N PHE A 22 -0.28 0.88 -20.79
CA PHE A 22 0.96 1.52 -20.31
C PHE A 22 1.37 2.83 -20.98
N GLY A 23 0.68 3.28 -22.03
CA GLY A 23 1.03 4.53 -22.71
C GLY A 23 1.06 5.77 -21.80
N SER A 24 0.25 5.80 -20.74
CA SER A 24 0.19 6.89 -19.74
C SER A 24 1.12 6.69 -18.52
N LEU A 25 1.66 5.48 -18.30
CA LEU A 25 2.43 5.10 -17.10
C LEU A 25 3.94 5.04 -17.35
N ASP A 26 4.34 5.43 -18.55
CA ASP A 26 5.69 5.24 -19.08
C ASP A 26 6.77 5.92 -18.19
N ALA A 27 6.41 7.04 -17.55
CA ALA A 27 7.28 7.75 -16.60
C ALA A 27 7.45 7.00 -15.27
N GLU A 28 6.39 6.40 -14.75
CA GLU A 28 6.37 5.65 -13.48
C GLU A 28 7.15 4.34 -13.64
N PHE A 29 6.95 3.64 -14.77
CA PHE A 29 7.73 2.44 -15.10
C PHE A 29 9.23 2.71 -15.26
N ARG A 30 9.60 3.86 -15.84
CA ARG A 30 11.01 4.26 -15.91
C ARG A 30 11.62 4.45 -14.52
N ARG A 31 10.89 5.07 -13.59
CA ARG A 31 11.33 5.22 -12.19
C ARG A 31 11.46 3.87 -11.49
N MET A 32 10.47 2.99 -11.68
CA MET A 32 10.47 1.65 -11.10
C MET A 32 11.67 0.83 -11.59
N ARG A 33 11.92 0.80 -12.91
CA ARG A 33 13.09 0.10 -13.49
C ARG A 33 14.40 0.64 -12.94
N LYS A 34 14.55 1.97 -12.87
CA LYS A 34 15.76 2.59 -12.31
C LYS A 34 16.01 2.18 -10.85
N THR A 35 14.95 2.17 -10.04
CA THR A 35 15.02 1.78 -8.62
C THR A 35 15.36 0.30 -8.47
N MET A 36 14.76 -0.56 -9.30
CA MET A 36 15.08 -2.00 -9.36
C MET A 36 16.54 -2.26 -9.75
N ASP A 37 17.04 -1.54 -10.75
CA ASP A 37 18.44 -1.65 -11.19
C ASP A 37 19.41 -1.20 -10.08
N GLU A 38 19.08 -0.11 -9.37
CA GLU A 38 19.84 0.37 -8.21
C GLU A 38 19.84 -0.68 -7.08
N MET A 39 18.69 -1.23 -6.71
CA MET A 39 18.60 -2.31 -5.71
C MET A 39 19.39 -3.56 -6.09
N MET A 40 19.27 -4.03 -7.34
CA MET A 40 20.01 -5.20 -7.82
C MET A 40 21.52 -4.95 -7.78
N ARG A 41 21.93 -3.73 -8.11
CA ARG A 41 23.33 -3.33 -8.03
C ARG A 41 23.82 -3.29 -6.59
N ASP A 42 23.08 -2.66 -5.68
CA ASP A 42 23.43 -2.60 -4.25
C ASP A 42 23.49 -4.00 -3.63
N ALA A 43 22.57 -4.90 -4.01
CA ALA A 43 22.60 -6.30 -3.61
C ALA A 43 23.84 -7.05 -4.14
N ALA A 44 24.22 -6.83 -5.40
CA ALA A 44 25.42 -7.44 -5.98
C ALA A 44 26.73 -6.88 -5.39
N GLU A 45 26.74 -5.60 -5.02
CA GLU A 45 27.87 -4.92 -4.38
C GLU A 45 27.93 -5.18 -2.85
N GLY A 46 26.91 -5.82 -2.27
CA GLY A 46 26.83 -6.10 -0.84
C GLY A 46 26.49 -4.87 0.02
N ASN A 47 25.97 -3.81 -0.60
CA ASN A 47 25.63 -2.53 0.02
C ASN A 47 24.15 -2.43 0.42
N MET A 48 23.44 -3.56 0.56
CA MET A 48 22.05 -3.55 1.00
C MET A 48 21.96 -2.98 2.42
N PRO A 49 20.98 -2.10 2.71
CA PRO A 49 20.72 -1.69 4.09
C PRO A 49 20.53 -2.95 4.92
N GLU A 50 21.29 -3.07 6.02
CA GLU A 50 21.16 -4.19 6.96
C GLU A 50 19.72 -4.19 7.50
N ALA A 51 18.85 -5.01 6.92
CA ALA A 51 17.70 -5.51 7.66
C ALA A 51 18.29 -6.23 8.88
N ASP A 52 17.72 -5.96 10.05
CA ASP A 52 18.27 -6.00 11.42
C ASP A 52 18.80 -7.38 11.90
N GLY A 53 19.46 -8.14 11.03
CA GLY A 53 19.82 -9.56 11.15
C GLY A 53 18.65 -10.53 11.20
N LYS A 54 17.43 -10.06 11.47
CA LYS A 54 16.28 -10.89 11.87
C LYS A 54 15.15 -10.96 10.85
N SER A 55 15.08 -10.02 9.93
CA SER A 55 13.97 -9.90 8.96
C SER A 55 14.50 -9.88 7.53
N PRO A 56 13.89 -10.61 6.58
CA PRO A 56 14.27 -10.51 5.18
C PRO A 56 14.01 -9.10 4.63
N PHE A 57 14.82 -8.66 3.68
CA PHE A 57 14.54 -7.45 2.88
C PHE A 57 13.29 -7.69 2.02
N VAL A 58 12.28 -6.83 2.15
CA VAL A 58 11.01 -6.91 1.41
C VAL A 58 10.68 -5.53 0.88
N TRP A 59 10.72 -5.39 -0.45
CA TRP A 59 10.18 -4.25 -1.17
C TRP A 59 9.23 -4.75 -2.25
N GLY A 60 8.04 -4.17 -2.33
CA GLY A 60 7.06 -4.50 -3.33
C GLY A 60 6.11 -3.34 -3.60
N PHE A 61 5.29 -3.49 -4.63
CA PHE A 61 4.22 -2.56 -4.97
C PHE A 61 2.98 -3.33 -5.40
N SER A 62 1.82 -2.74 -5.20
CA SER A 62 0.54 -3.18 -5.76
C SER A 62 0.06 -2.19 -6.81
N MET A 63 -0.68 -2.67 -7.80
CA MET A 63 -1.31 -1.86 -8.85
C MET A 63 -2.79 -2.20 -8.92
N ARG A 64 -3.65 -1.19 -8.93
CA ARG A 64 -5.10 -1.38 -9.00
C ARG A 64 -5.71 -0.42 -10.01
N THR A 65 -6.60 -0.93 -10.86
CA THR A 65 -7.31 -0.13 -11.85
C THR A 65 -8.76 0.02 -11.43
N GLY A 66 -9.18 1.25 -11.18
CA GLY A 66 -10.57 1.58 -10.83
C GLY A 66 -11.50 1.60 -12.05
N PRO A 67 -12.81 1.83 -11.83
CA PRO A 67 -13.79 2.01 -12.92
C PRO A 67 -13.46 3.18 -13.86
N ASP A 68 -12.65 4.12 -13.39
CA ASP A 68 -12.12 5.26 -14.15
C ASP A 68 -10.97 4.89 -15.10
N GLY A 69 -10.52 3.62 -15.07
CA GLY A 69 -9.43 3.12 -15.89
C GLY A 69 -8.06 3.63 -15.50
N ARG A 70 -7.93 4.40 -14.41
CA ARG A 70 -6.66 4.94 -13.94
C ARG A 70 -6.00 3.96 -12.96
N PRO A 71 -4.76 3.52 -13.21
CA PRO A 71 -4.05 2.66 -12.29
C PRO A 71 -3.54 3.48 -11.11
N GLN A 72 -3.66 2.91 -9.91
CA GLN A 72 -3.16 3.42 -8.66
C GLN A 72 -2.09 2.47 -8.15
N PHE A 73 -0.93 3.00 -7.77
CA PHE A 73 0.20 2.24 -7.25
C PHE A 73 0.37 2.49 -5.76
N GLU A 74 0.64 1.43 -4.99
CA GLU A 74 0.96 1.53 -3.56
C GLU A 74 2.18 0.66 -3.24
N GLU A 75 3.20 1.20 -2.58
CA GLU A 75 4.36 0.42 -2.09
C GLU A 75 4.02 -0.32 -0.79
N PHE A 76 4.69 -1.45 -0.57
CA PHE A 76 4.62 -2.19 0.68
C PHE A 76 5.97 -2.84 1.01
N GLY A 77 6.14 -3.26 2.26
CA GLY A 77 7.36 -3.94 2.71
C GLY A 77 8.03 -3.25 3.89
N ASN A 78 9.30 -3.55 4.13
CA ASN A 78 10.11 -2.96 5.21
C ASN A 78 11.16 -1.98 4.68
N THR A 79 11.07 -1.63 3.39
CA THR A 79 11.84 -0.56 2.76
C THR A 79 10.85 0.24 1.93
N SER A 80 10.93 1.57 1.94
CA SER A 80 10.08 2.41 1.08
C SER A 80 10.95 3.40 0.33
N HIS A 81 10.73 3.46 -0.98
CA HIS A 81 11.45 4.35 -1.88
C HIS A 81 10.60 5.56 -2.29
N ASN A 82 9.33 5.60 -1.86
CA ASN A 82 8.37 6.66 -2.16
C ASN A 82 8.32 6.99 -3.66
N LEU A 83 8.33 5.97 -4.52
CA LEU A 83 8.29 6.10 -5.98
C LEU A 83 6.96 6.62 -6.49
N PHE A 84 5.87 6.33 -5.76
CA PHE A 84 4.49 6.62 -6.16
C PHE A 84 3.75 7.59 -5.23
N GLY A 85 4.34 7.96 -4.08
CA GLY A 85 3.77 8.97 -3.18
C GLY A 85 4.24 10.39 -3.51
N PRO A 86 3.56 11.42 -2.98
CA PRO A 86 4.03 12.80 -3.13
C PRO A 86 5.36 12.98 -2.40
N ALA A 87 6.24 13.85 -2.94
CA ALA A 87 7.65 13.96 -2.54
C ALA A 87 7.86 14.38 -1.06
N ASP A 88 6.81 14.84 -0.40
CA ASP A 88 6.74 15.26 1.00
C ASP A 88 6.24 14.17 1.97
N GLN A 89 5.67 13.06 1.47
CA GLN A 89 5.37 11.90 2.30
C GLN A 89 6.63 11.05 2.49
N LYS A 90 7.25 11.15 3.68
CA LYS A 90 8.28 10.21 4.07
C LYS A 90 7.70 8.80 4.15
N ALA A 91 8.47 7.83 3.65
CA ALA A 91 8.32 6.41 3.96
C ALA A 91 7.83 6.20 5.40
N THR A 92 6.60 5.74 5.58
CA THR A 92 5.97 5.46 6.88
C THR A 92 6.50 4.23 7.58
N VAL A 93 7.53 3.59 7.01
CA VAL A 93 8.20 2.43 7.58
C VAL A 93 8.94 2.87 8.84
N GLU A 94 8.31 2.68 10.00
CA GLU A 94 9.03 2.72 11.27
C GLU A 94 10.13 1.66 11.25
N THR A 95 11.34 2.05 11.67
CA THR A 95 12.52 1.17 11.68
C THR A 95 12.21 -0.11 12.47
N GLY A 96 12.26 -1.27 11.79
CA GLY A 96 11.97 -2.59 12.39
C GLY A 96 10.54 -3.11 12.20
N SER A 97 9.65 -2.34 11.56
CA SER A 97 8.26 -2.74 11.27
C SER A 97 8.01 -2.83 9.76
N ARG A 98 7.25 -3.84 9.32
CA ARG A 98 6.81 -3.98 7.93
C ARG A 98 5.50 -3.23 7.71
N GLU A 99 5.37 -2.52 6.61
CA GLU A 99 4.09 -1.96 6.17
C GLU A 99 3.25 -3.08 5.52
N PRO A 100 2.06 -3.40 6.04
CA PRO A 100 1.18 -4.42 5.47
C PRO A 100 0.46 -3.90 4.21
N LEU A 101 0.19 -4.80 3.26
CA LEU A 101 -0.70 -4.49 2.15
C LEU A 101 -2.09 -4.17 2.68
N THR A 102 -2.65 -3.06 2.22
CA THR A 102 -3.93 -2.55 2.68
C THR A 102 -4.82 -2.20 1.49
N ASP A 103 -6.10 -2.50 1.60
CA ASP A 103 -7.16 -2.00 0.72
C ASP A 103 -8.13 -1.16 1.54
N THR A 104 -8.61 -0.05 0.98
CA THR A 104 -9.68 0.77 1.54
C THR A 104 -10.76 0.99 0.49
N ASN A 105 -11.98 0.56 0.81
CA ASN A 105 -13.18 0.80 0.03
C ASN A 105 -14.11 1.75 0.79
N GLU A 106 -14.60 2.79 0.12
CA GLU A 106 -15.40 3.83 0.74
C GLU A 106 -16.76 3.92 0.04
N THR A 107 -17.84 3.72 0.80
CA THR A 107 -19.23 3.90 0.34
C THR A 107 -19.80 5.22 0.87
N GLU A 108 -21.07 5.54 0.61
CA GLU A 108 -21.70 6.74 1.19
C GLU A 108 -21.84 6.64 2.72
N GLU A 109 -21.97 5.42 3.27
CA GLU A 109 -22.31 5.19 4.67
C GLU A 109 -21.12 4.70 5.51
N GLU A 110 -20.14 4.03 4.91
CA GLU A 110 -19.07 3.36 5.64
C GLU A 110 -17.74 3.34 4.88
N ILE A 111 -16.67 3.06 5.63
CA ILE A 111 -15.33 2.79 5.15
C ILE A 111 -14.97 1.37 5.56
N ALA A 112 -14.64 0.53 4.58
CA ALA A 112 -14.16 -0.83 4.77
C ALA A 112 -12.66 -0.89 4.47
N ILE A 113 -11.88 -1.42 5.40
CA ILE A 113 -10.42 -1.51 5.32
C ILE A 113 -10.04 -2.98 5.47
N THR A 114 -9.26 -3.52 4.53
CA THR A 114 -8.74 -4.89 4.56
C THR A 114 -7.22 -4.85 4.63
N VAL A 115 -6.63 -5.57 5.58
CA VAL A 115 -5.18 -5.55 5.85
C VAL A 115 -4.62 -6.97 5.95
N GLU A 116 -3.52 -7.25 5.25
CA GLU A 116 -2.81 -8.52 5.38
C GLU A 116 -1.85 -8.50 6.59
N LEU A 117 -2.01 -9.46 7.50
CA LEU A 117 -1.17 -9.69 8.67
C LEU A 117 -0.87 -11.19 8.81
N PRO A 118 -0.17 -11.83 7.84
CA PRO A 118 0.09 -13.26 7.87
C PRO A 118 0.98 -13.66 9.06
N GLY A 119 0.58 -14.71 9.78
CA GLY A 119 1.34 -15.25 10.90
C GLY A 119 1.25 -14.45 12.20
N VAL A 120 0.28 -13.54 12.31
CA VAL A 120 0.00 -12.74 13.52
C VAL A 120 -1.17 -13.37 14.30
N SER A 121 -1.14 -13.33 15.63
CA SER A 121 -2.28 -13.75 16.44
C SER A 121 -3.25 -12.59 16.65
N LYS A 122 -4.55 -12.86 16.77
CA LYS A 122 -5.57 -11.84 17.05
C LYS A 122 -5.25 -10.96 18.27
N ALA A 123 -4.66 -11.55 19.30
CA ALA A 123 -4.34 -10.87 20.55
C ALA A 123 -3.17 -9.88 20.42
N ASP A 124 -2.39 -9.98 19.34
CA ASP A 124 -1.20 -9.16 19.10
C ASP A 124 -1.48 -7.98 18.15
N ILE A 125 -2.74 -7.84 17.68
CA ILE A 125 -3.16 -6.77 16.77
C ILE A 125 -3.77 -5.64 17.60
N ASP A 126 -3.10 -4.50 17.60
CA ASP A 126 -3.60 -3.25 18.17
C ASP A 126 -4.19 -2.37 17.05
N ILE A 127 -5.40 -1.86 17.27
CA ILE A 127 -6.13 -1.02 16.30
C ILE A 127 -6.60 0.22 17.06
N ASP A 128 -6.06 1.36 16.68
CA ASP A 128 -6.52 2.67 17.14
C ASP A 128 -7.30 3.35 16.00
N ALA A 129 -8.56 3.68 16.26
CA ALA A 129 -9.42 4.38 15.32
C ALA A 129 -9.80 5.74 15.90
N SER A 130 -9.53 6.80 15.16
CA SER A 130 -9.97 8.17 15.44
C SER A 130 -10.96 8.62 14.36
N GLU A 131 -11.49 9.85 14.48
CA GLU A 131 -12.44 10.37 13.48
C GLU A 131 -11.86 10.42 12.06
N LEU A 132 -10.54 10.58 11.90
CA LEU A 132 -9.89 10.84 10.61
C LEU A 132 -8.69 9.95 10.32
N GLU A 133 -8.46 8.93 11.14
CA GLU A 133 -7.27 8.09 11.02
C GLU A 133 -7.48 6.74 11.68
N VAL A 134 -6.95 5.69 11.05
CA VAL A 134 -6.81 4.35 11.64
C VAL A 134 -5.33 4.00 11.71
N ILE A 135 -4.88 3.55 12.88
CA ILE A 135 -3.53 3.04 13.10
C ILE A 135 -3.63 1.56 13.44
N ILE A 136 -2.86 0.74 12.73
CA ILE A 136 -2.77 -0.70 12.96
C ILE A 136 -1.33 -1.02 13.33
N LYS A 137 -1.16 -1.64 14.49
CA LYS A 137 0.14 -1.96 15.06
C LYS A 137 0.20 -3.41 15.51
N VAL A 138 1.30 -4.07 15.20
CA VAL A 138 1.62 -5.42 15.66
C VAL A 138 3.06 -5.40 16.15
N GLU A 139 3.29 -5.78 17.40
CA GLU A 139 4.61 -5.88 18.00
C GLU A 139 4.80 -7.28 18.58
N THR A 140 5.59 -8.12 17.89
CA THR A 140 5.93 -9.47 18.35
C THR A 140 7.40 -9.79 18.05
N ASP A 141 7.94 -10.80 18.72
CA ASP A 141 9.31 -11.26 18.46
C ASP A 141 9.52 -11.80 17.03
N ALA A 142 8.44 -12.23 16.36
CA ALA A 142 8.49 -12.86 15.05
C ALA A 142 8.13 -11.93 13.89
N ARG A 143 7.15 -11.04 14.09
CA ARG A 143 6.65 -10.12 13.07
C ARG A 143 6.20 -8.79 13.68
N ASN A 144 6.64 -7.70 13.09
CA ASN A 144 6.18 -6.37 13.41
C ASN A 144 5.50 -5.76 12.20
N TYR A 145 4.32 -5.18 12.42
CA TYR A 145 3.60 -4.42 11.41
C TYR A 145 3.21 -3.05 11.94
N TYR A 146 3.29 -2.05 11.07
CA TYR A 146 2.80 -0.71 11.36
C TYR A 146 2.18 -0.12 10.11
N LYS A 147 0.95 0.37 10.22
CA LYS A 147 0.26 1.13 9.17
C LYS A 147 -0.49 2.28 9.79
N ARG A 148 -0.33 3.46 9.22
CA ARG A 148 -1.10 4.66 9.52
C ARG A 148 -1.95 5.01 8.30
N LEU A 149 -3.27 5.03 8.46
CA LEU A 149 -4.25 5.22 7.39
C LEU A 149 -5.06 6.50 7.64
N PRO A 150 -4.67 7.64 7.05
CA PRO A 150 -5.51 8.83 7.08
C PRO A 150 -6.81 8.59 6.28
N LEU A 151 -7.95 8.95 6.86
CA LEU A 151 -9.28 8.79 6.27
C LEU A 151 -9.69 10.08 5.56
N ARG A 152 -10.38 9.93 4.42
CA ARG A 152 -10.90 11.06 3.62
C ARG A 152 -12.17 11.66 4.20
N SER A 153 -12.96 10.83 4.88
CA SER A 153 -14.23 11.20 5.50
C SER A 153 -14.18 10.92 7.00
N LYS A 154 -14.87 11.73 7.78
CA LYS A 154 -15.00 11.50 9.21
C LYS A 154 -15.80 10.23 9.50
N VAL A 155 -15.34 9.43 10.45
CA VAL A 155 -16.02 8.22 10.92
C VAL A 155 -16.44 8.36 12.38
N ILE A 156 -17.32 7.44 12.82
CA ILE A 156 -17.68 7.25 14.22
C ILE A 156 -16.79 6.13 14.77
N PRO A 157 -15.74 6.41 15.57
CA PRO A 157 -14.77 5.39 15.99
C PRO A 157 -15.42 4.20 16.72
N ASP A 158 -16.36 4.47 17.61
CA ASP A 158 -17.08 3.45 18.39
C ASP A 158 -17.96 2.52 17.54
N SER A 159 -18.16 2.84 16.26
CA SER A 159 -18.88 1.97 15.32
C SER A 159 -18.02 0.86 14.71
N ALA A 160 -16.72 0.87 14.98
CA ALA A 160 -15.74 -0.06 14.43
C ALA A 160 -16.15 -1.52 14.65
N LYS A 161 -16.15 -2.30 13.57
CA LYS A 161 -16.27 -3.76 13.61
C LYS A 161 -15.07 -4.38 12.93
N ALA A 162 -14.41 -5.29 13.62
CA ALA A 162 -13.24 -5.99 13.10
C ALA A 162 -13.48 -7.51 13.04
N THR A 163 -13.07 -8.14 11.95
CA THR A 163 -12.95 -9.59 11.84
C THR A 163 -11.55 -9.96 11.40
N TYR A 164 -11.00 -11.05 11.95
CA TYR A 164 -9.68 -11.54 11.55
C TYR A 164 -9.74 -13.03 11.24
N THR A 165 -9.38 -13.40 10.02
CA THR A 165 -9.43 -14.78 9.53
C THR A 165 -8.25 -15.04 8.59
N ASN A 166 -7.51 -16.12 8.83
CA ASN A 166 -6.41 -16.58 7.97
C ASN A 166 -5.37 -15.51 7.59
N GLY A 167 -5.02 -14.62 8.51
CA GLY A 167 -4.05 -13.57 8.23
C GLY A 167 -4.65 -12.30 7.62
N ILE A 168 -5.97 -12.20 7.46
CA ILE A 168 -6.63 -11.02 6.91
C ILE A 168 -7.48 -10.35 8.00
N LEU A 169 -7.22 -9.06 8.24
CA LEU A 169 -8.01 -8.18 9.10
C LEU A 169 -8.97 -7.37 8.23
N ASP A 170 -10.26 -7.53 8.44
CA ASP A 170 -11.30 -6.70 7.84
C ASP A 170 -11.88 -5.78 8.92
N LEU A 171 -11.83 -4.47 8.69
CA LEU A 171 -12.32 -3.42 9.58
C LEU A 171 -13.39 -2.60 8.86
N VAL A 172 -14.55 -2.40 9.48
CA VAL A 172 -15.64 -1.57 8.95
C VAL A 172 -15.95 -0.46 9.94
N LEU A 173 -15.96 0.79 9.46
CA LEU A 173 -16.21 2.01 10.21
C LEU A 173 -17.37 2.78 9.57
N LYS A 174 -18.39 3.14 10.34
CA LYS A 174 -19.47 4.00 9.83
C LYS A 174 -18.99 5.43 9.71
N LYS A 175 -19.36 6.09 8.63
CA LYS A 175 -19.15 7.52 8.45
C LYS A 175 -20.04 8.31 9.42
N GLN A 176 -19.52 9.43 9.89
CA GLN A 176 -20.38 10.45 10.48
C GLN A 176 -21.31 10.96 9.37
N GLU A 177 -22.61 11.10 9.65
CA GLU A 177 -23.52 11.75 8.71
C GLU A 177 -22.97 13.15 8.40
N SER A 178 -22.63 13.39 7.14
CA SER A 178 -22.27 14.73 6.70
C SER A 178 -23.52 15.61 6.76
N GLU A 179 -23.42 16.78 7.37
CA GLU A 179 -24.43 17.82 7.14
C GLU A 179 -24.54 18.00 5.62
N LYS A 180 -25.75 17.81 5.07
CA LYS A 180 -26.02 17.96 3.63
C LYS A 180 -25.31 19.21 3.12
N PRO A 181 -24.63 19.17 1.95
CA PRO A 181 -23.89 20.31 1.45
C PRO A 181 -24.81 21.53 1.39
N GLN A 182 -24.60 22.49 2.30
CA GLN A 182 -25.32 23.76 2.30
C GLN A 182 -24.75 24.64 1.19
N GLY A 183 -25.15 24.36 -0.05
CA GLY A 183 -24.82 25.19 -1.19
C GLY A 183 -25.61 26.51 -1.13
N THR A 184 -24.90 27.63 -1.02
CA THR A 184 -25.51 28.96 -1.22
C THR A 184 -25.25 29.42 -2.66
N ARG A 185 -26.31 29.83 -3.36
CA ARG A 185 -26.19 30.38 -4.72
C ARG A 185 -25.54 31.76 -4.66
N VAL A 186 -24.29 31.86 -5.14
CA VAL A 186 -23.59 33.14 -5.30
C VAL A 186 -24.05 33.79 -6.61
N LYS A 187 -24.45 35.05 -6.56
CA LYS A 187 -24.68 35.86 -7.77
C LYS A 187 -23.40 36.63 -8.09
N VAL A 188 -23.07 36.68 -9.38
CA VAL A 188 -21.95 37.47 -9.92
C VAL A 188 -22.51 38.83 -10.33
N ASP A 189 -21.87 39.90 -9.90
CA ASP A 189 -22.07 41.29 -10.39
C ASP A 189 -21.11 41.60 -11.55
#